data_AF-A0A7W1CKB5-F1
#
_entry.id   AF-A0A7W1CKB5-F1
#
_cell.length_a   1.000
_cell.length_b   1.000
_cell.length_c   1.000
_cell.angle_alpha   90.00
_cell.angle_beta   90.00
_cell.angle_gamma   90.00
#
_symmetry.space_group_name_H-M   'P 1'
#
loop_
_entity.id
_entity.type
_entity.pdbx_description
1 polymer ?
#
loop_
_entity_poly.entity_id
_entity_poly.type
_entity_poly.pdbx_seq_one_letter_code
_entity_poly.pdbx_strand_id
1 'polypeptide(L)'
;MAHTARISPASDAIISDLVNKTGKSKIVIIEEALESYRFRERMRLFNESYEKLRTDEKKWLEELEERSTLEGTLEDGLEDE
;
A
#
# COMPACT_ATOMS: atom_id res chain seq x y z
N MET A 1 -14.29 -20.82 -4.55
CA MET A 1 -15.31 -20.94 -5.62
C MET A 1 -14.87 -20.03 -6.77
N ALA A 2 -15.05 -20.43 -8.03
CA ALA A 2 -14.65 -19.60 -9.17
C ALA A 2 -15.79 -18.65 -9.56
N HIS A 3 -15.46 -17.37 -9.76
CA HIS A 3 -16.39 -16.35 -10.23
C HIS A 3 -15.97 -15.89 -11.64
N THR A 4 -16.94 -15.56 -12.49
CA THR A 4 -16.70 -15.07 -13.85
C THR A 4 -17.06 -13.59 -13.95
N ALA A 5 -16.16 -12.80 -14.53
CA ALA A 5 -16.37 -11.39 -14.80
C ALA A 5 -16.08 -11.10 -16.28
N ARG A 6 -16.84 -10.21 -16.89
CA ARG A 6 -16.57 -9.76 -18.26
C ARG A 6 -15.40 -8.77 -18.23
N ILE A 7 -14.41 -9.01 -19.07
CA ILE A 7 -13.27 -8.11 -19.27
C ILE A 7 -13.11 -7.77 -20.75
N SER A 8 -12.44 -6.67 -21.04
CA SER A 8 -12.14 -6.30 -22.44
C SER A 8 -11.09 -7.24 -23.06
N PRO A 9 -11.05 -7.38 -24.39
CA PRO A 9 -9.98 -8.12 -25.06
C PRO A 9 -8.58 -7.58 -24.73
N ALA A 10 -8.45 -6.25 -24.56
CA ALA A 10 -7.19 -5.62 -24.19
C ALA A 10 -6.74 -6.05 -22.78
N SER A 11 -7.67 -6.15 -21.83
CA SER A 11 -7.38 -6.62 -20.47
C SER A 11 -6.93 -8.08 -20.46
N ASP A 12 -7.59 -8.95 -21.25
CA ASP A 12 -7.19 -10.36 -21.35
C ASP A 12 -5.79 -10.52 -21.99
N ALA A 13 -5.45 -9.68 -22.97
CA ALA A 13 -4.12 -9.65 -23.57
C ALA A 13 -3.05 -9.27 -22.54
N ILE A 14 -3.29 -8.25 -21.71
CA ILE A 14 -2.38 -7.85 -20.63
C ILE A 14 -2.21 -8.98 -19.60
N ILE A 15 -3.31 -9.60 -19.17
CA ILE A 15 -3.26 -10.72 -18.23
C ILE A 15 -2.43 -11.87 -18.81
N SER A 16 -2.64 -12.19 -20.09
CA SER A 16 -1.92 -13.27 -20.77
C SER A 16 -0.42 -12.98 -20.91
N ASP A 17 -0.04 -11.74 -21.21
CA ASP A 17 1.37 -11.31 -21.21
C ASP A 17 2.01 -11.44 -19.81
N LEU A 18 1.29 -11.05 -18.75
CA LEU A 18 1.77 -11.19 -17.38
C LEU A 18 1.92 -12.66 -16.95
N VAL A 19 0.99 -13.53 -17.36
CA VAL A 19 1.11 -14.99 -17.14
C VAL A 19 2.39 -15.52 -17.80
N ASN A 20 2.64 -15.15 -19.07
CA ASN A 20 3.82 -15.61 -19.80
C ASN A 20 5.14 -15.13 -19.16
N LYS A 21 5.15 -13.89 -18.64
CA LYS A 21 6.34 -13.30 -18.02
C LYS A 21 6.63 -13.83 -16.62
N THR A 22 5.60 -14.12 -15.84
CA THR A 22 5.73 -14.46 -14.41
C THR A 22 5.58 -15.94 -14.10
N GLY A 23 5.00 -16.72 -15.02
CA GLY A 23 4.59 -18.11 -14.78
C GLY A 23 3.39 -18.27 -13.83
N LYS A 24 2.83 -17.17 -13.32
CA LYS A 24 1.67 -17.20 -12.40
C LYS A 24 0.38 -17.48 -13.17
N SER A 25 -0.63 -18.02 -12.49
CA SER A 25 -1.94 -18.22 -13.09
C SER A 25 -2.70 -16.90 -13.29
N LYS A 26 -3.66 -16.85 -14.21
CA LYS A 26 -4.53 -15.67 -14.41
C LYS A 26 -5.20 -15.22 -13.10
N ILE A 27 -5.58 -16.16 -12.25
CA ILE A 27 -6.22 -15.86 -10.95
C ILE A 27 -5.27 -15.10 -10.04
N VAL A 28 -4.04 -15.60 -9.86
CA VAL A 28 -3.03 -14.96 -9.00
C VAL A 28 -2.69 -13.56 -9.52
N ILE A 29 -2.55 -13.40 -10.84
CA ILE A 29 -2.31 -12.09 -11.46
C ILE A 29 -3.44 -11.11 -11.15
N ILE A 30 -4.71 -11.55 -11.24
CA ILE A 30 -5.87 -10.70 -10.94
C ILE A 30 -5.91 -10.34 -9.45
N GLU A 31 -5.66 -11.30 -8.56
CA GLU A 31 -5.63 -11.08 -7.11
C GLU A 31 -4.54 -10.07 -6.72
N GLU A 32 -3.32 -10.23 -7.25
CA GLU A 32 -2.21 -9.30 -7.01
C GLU A 32 -2.48 -7.91 -7.58
N ALA A 33 -3.11 -7.83 -8.77
CA ALA A 33 -3.49 -6.56 -9.38
C ALA A 33 -4.55 -5.83 -8.54
N LEU A 34 -5.53 -6.56 -8.00
CA LEU A 34 -6.56 -6.01 -7.13
C LEU A 34 -5.98 -5.56 -5.78
N GLU A 35 -5.07 -6.35 -5.18
CA GLU A 35 -4.36 -5.91 -3.96
C GLU A 35 -3.58 -4.64 -4.23
N SER A 36 -2.84 -4.58 -5.33
CA SER A 36 -2.05 -3.41 -5.71
C SER A 36 -2.93 -2.18 -5.93
N TYR A 37 -4.11 -2.34 -6.54
CA TYR A 37 -5.09 -1.26 -6.65
C TYR A 37 -5.63 -0.85 -5.27
N ARG A 38 -6.02 -1.81 -4.42
CA ARG A 38 -6.52 -1.55 -3.08
C ARG A 38 -5.48 -0.83 -2.22
N PHE A 39 -4.20 -1.23 -2.32
CA PHE A 39 -3.10 -0.59 -1.61
C PHE A 39 -2.88 0.84 -2.09
N ARG A 40 -2.89 1.10 -3.40
CA ARG A 40 -2.76 2.47 -3.94
C ARG A 40 -3.87 3.39 -3.45
N GLU A 41 -5.11 2.94 -3.40
CA GLU A 41 -6.21 3.76 -2.85
C GLU A 41 -6.03 4.03 -1.35
N ARG A 42 -5.61 3.02 -0.56
CA ARG A 42 -5.29 3.23 0.87
C ARG A 42 -4.18 4.27 1.05
N MET A 43 -3.11 4.18 0.26
CA MET A 43 -1.99 5.12 0.33
C MET A 43 -2.38 6.52 -0.11
N ARG A 44 -3.23 6.67 -1.13
CA ARG A 44 -3.76 7.98 -1.53
C ARG A 44 -4.50 8.64 -0.37
N LEU A 45 -5.42 7.93 0.27
CA LEU A 45 -6.19 8.44 1.40
C LEU A 45 -5.32 8.73 2.64
N PHE A 46 -4.34 7.87 2.91
CA PHE A 46 -3.37 8.09 3.98
C PHE A 46 -2.58 9.39 3.73
N ASN A 47 -2.03 9.58 2.53
CA ASN A 47 -1.28 10.77 2.17
C ASN A 47 -2.14 12.03 2.25
N GLU A 48 -3.39 12.00 1.76
CA GLU A 48 -4.33 13.12 1.89
C GLU A 48 -4.62 13.47 3.35
N SER A 49 -4.68 12.46 4.24
CA SER A 49 -4.91 12.68 5.66
C SER A 49 -3.68 13.21 6.36
N TYR A 50 -2.49 12.74 5.97
CA TYR A 50 -1.21 13.24 6.45
C TYR A 50 -0.97 14.70 6.05
N GLU A 51 -1.27 15.07 4.79
CA GLU A 51 -1.18 16.47 4.36
C GLU A 51 -2.14 17.37 5.14
N LYS A 52 -3.39 16.92 5.39
CA LYS A 52 -4.33 17.65 6.26
C LYS A 52 -3.78 17.84 7.67
N LEU A 53 -3.17 16.80 8.25
CA LEU A 53 -2.53 16.88 9.57
C LEU A 53 -1.41 17.93 9.57
N ARG A 54 -0.53 17.93 8.56
CA ARG A 54 0.56 18.89 8.44
C ARG A 54 0.12 20.34 8.28
N THR A 55 -1.05 20.57 7.69
CA THR A 55 -1.62 21.92 7.53
C THR A 55 -2.32 22.45 8.80
N ASP A 56 -2.59 21.57 9.77
CA ASP A 56 -3.17 21.92 11.07
C ASP A 56 -2.04 22.13 12.08
N GLU A 57 -1.57 23.37 12.23
CA GLU A 57 -0.38 23.73 13.04
C GLU A 57 -0.43 23.13 14.45
N LYS A 58 -1.60 23.19 15.11
CA LYS A 58 -1.77 22.67 16.46
C LYS A 58 -1.55 21.15 16.49
N LYS A 59 -2.25 20.41 15.64
CA LYS A 59 -2.13 18.93 15.60
C LYS A 59 -0.77 18.47 15.09
N TRP A 60 -0.14 19.25 14.22
CA TRP A 60 1.20 18.96 13.74
C TRP A 60 2.24 19.09 14.86
N LEU A 61 2.12 20.10 15.72
CA LEU A 61 2.96 20.22 16.91
C LEU A 61 2.73 19.05 17.89
N GLU A 62 1.48 18.64 18.12
CA GLU A 62 1.15 17.47 18.95
C GLU A 62 1.81 16.19 18.39
N GLU A 63 1.74 15.96 17.08
CA GLU A 63 2.38 14.79 16.45
C GLU A 63 3.91 14.83 16.54
N LEU A 64 4.54 15.99 16.38
CA LEU A 64 5.99 16.13 16.52
C LEU A 64 6.48 15.87 17.95
N GLU A 65 5.72 16.30 18.95
CA GLU A 65 6.02 16.01 20.36
C GLU A 65 5.93 14.51 20.66
N GLU A 66 4.86 13.85 20.17
CA GLU A 66 4.72 12.40 20.26
C GLU A 66 5.86 11.68 19.55
N ARG A 67 6.17 12.08 18.31
CA ARG A 67 7.27 11.49 17.53
C ARG A 67 8.62 11.64 18.23
N SER A 68 8.91 12.81 18.80
CA SER A 68 10.15 13.03 19.55
C SER A 68 10.27 12.10 20.77
N THR A 69 9.15 11.78 21.43
CA THR A 69 9.12 10.81 22.53
C THR A 69 9.46 9.40 22.04
N LEU A 70 9.01 9.04 20.84
CA LEU A 70 9.30 7.74 20.20
C LEU A 70 10.70 7.66 19.61
N GLU A 71 11.32 8.76 19.20
CA GLU A 71 12.72 8.77 18.74
C GLU A 71 13.68 8.24 19.82
N GLY A 72 13.35 8.44 21.10
CA GLY A 72 14.11 7.90 22.23
C GLY A 72 14.07 6.36 22.34
N THR A 73 13.13 5.67 21.68
CA THR A 73 13.03 4.20 21.67
C THR A 73 13.78 3.57 20.49
N LEU A 74 14.58 4.34 19.73
CA LEU A 74 15.28 3.85 18.55
C LEU A 74 16.33 2.78 18.89
N GLU A 75 16.95 2.89 20.07
CA GLU A 75 18.00 1.99 20.56
C GLU A 75 17.45 0.77 21.32
N ASP A 76 16.13 0.70 21.54
CA ASP A 76 15.51 -0.37 22.30
C ASP A 76 15.75 -1.74 21.63
N GLY A 77 16.38 -2.66 22.37
CA GLY A 77 16.71 -4.01 21.87
C GLY A 77 17.95 -4.08 20.97
N LEU A 78 18.71 -2.97 20.85
CA LEU A 78 20.02 -2.92 20.19
C LEU A 78 21.19 -2.99 21.19
N GLU A 79 20.95 -3.23 22.48
CA GLU A 79 22.01 -3.45 23.48
C GLU A 79 22.93 -4.60 23.03
N ASP A 80 24.21 -4.26 22.89
CA ASP A 80 25.28 -5.12 22.37
C ASP A 80 25.37 -6.47 23.11
N GLU A 81 25.56 -7.55 22.33
CA GLU A 81 26.23 -8.77 22.81
C GLU A 81 27.72 -8.52 23.06
#